data_AF-E4PUV4-F1
#
_entry.id   AF-E4PUV4-F1
#
_cell.length_a   1.000
_cell.length_b   1.000
_cell.length_c   1.000
_cell.angle_alpha   90.00
_cell.angle_beta   90.00
_cell.angle_gamma   90.00
#
_symmetry.space_group_name_H-M   'P 1'
#
loop_
_entity.id
_entity.type
_entity.pdbx_description
1 polymer ?
#
loop_
_entity_poly.entity_id
_entity_poly.type
_entity_poly.pdbx_seq_one_letter_code
_entity_poly.pdbx_strand_id
1 'polypeptide(L)'
;MSKSKMLDLRNLSVDELIKTNESKRAELFALKFQAAVGSLEQTHRIKEIKKEIARIELALSEKRLSGENTNKVIKADYNKAVEEAEKAGKEVRAKQRKFLEEQYGQQNQTELNEADIQKAMQAAEQETVEPDTKGETK
;
A
#
# COMPACT_ATOMS: atom_id res chain seq x y z
N MET A 1 -3.33 24.23 -12.44
CA MET A 1 -1.86 24.28 -12.17
C MET A 1 -1.03 23.35 -13.09
N SER A 2 -1.26 23.29 -14.40
CA SER A 2 -0.53 22.36 -15.31
C SER A 2 0.50 23.04 -16.22
N LYS A 3 0.46 24.37 -16.39
CA LYS A 3 1.26 25.08 -17.39
C LYS A 3 2.73 25.23 -16.97
N SER A 4 3.00 25.44 -15.68
CA SER A 4 4.37 25.61 -15.15
C SER A 4 5.23 24.35 -15.32
N LYS A 5 4.71 23.18 -14.93
CA LYS A 5 5.49 21.92 -14.95
C LYS A 5 6.01 21.53 -16.33
N MET A 6 5.32 21.91 -17.40
CA MET A 6 5.79 21.64 -18.77
C MET A 6 6.89 22.61 -19.20
N LEU A 7 6.78 23.89 -18.80
CA LEU A 7 7.82 24.88 -19.07
C LEU A 7 9.13 24.52 -18.38
N ASP A 8 9.03 24.05 -17.12
CA ASP A 8 10.19 23.61 -16.35
C ASP A 8 10.94 22.45 -17.05
N LEU A 9 10.21 21.48 -17.61
CA LEU A 9 10.79 20.36 -18.36
C LEU A 9 11.47 20.79 -19.66
N ARG A 10 10.94 21.81 -20.35
CA ARG A 10 11.54 22.32 -21.60
C ARG A 10 12.87 23.03 -21.38
N ASN A 11 13.06 23.61 -20.19
CA ASN A 11 14.30 24.30 -19.81
C ASN A 11 15.44 23.34 -19.43
N LEU A 12 15.14 22.05 -19.18
CA LEU A 12 16.14 21.06 -18.83
C LEU A 12 16.96 20.62 -20.06
N SER A 13 18.19 20.20 -19.82
CA SER A 13 19.01 19.54 -20.85
C SER A 13 18.45 18.15 -21.19
N VAL A 14 18.84 17.62 -22.36
CA VAL A 14 18.48 16.24 -22.77
C VAL A 14 18.90 15.22 -21.71
N ASP A 15 20.09 15.41 -21.13
CA ASP A 15 20.67 14.45 -20.19
C ASP A 15 19.90 14.42 -18.87
N GLU A 16 19.51 15.59 -18.38
CA GLU A 16 18.66 15.73 -17.21
C GLU A 16 17.25 15.17 -17.45
N LEU A 17 16.68 15.39 -18.64
CA LEU A 17 15.39 14.81 -19.01
C LEU A 17 15.43 13.29 -19.04
N ILE A 18 16.46 12.68 -19.65
CA ILE A 18 16.61 11.22 -19.68
C ILE A 18 16.81 10.69 -18.26
N LYS A 19 17.66 11.31 -17.45
CA LYS A 19 17.90 10.93 -16.06
C LYS A 19 16.63 11.00 -15.20
N THR A 20 15.84 12.05 -15.40
CA THR A 20 14.57 12.25 -14.70
C THR A 20 13.53 11.24 -15.16
N ASN A 21 13.47 10.92 -16.46
CA ASN A 21 12.59 9.90 -17.01
C ASN A 21 12.85 8.53 -16.36
N GLU A 22 14.11 8.13 -16.31
CA GLU A 22 14.55 6.84 -15.74
C GLU A 22 14.28 6.77 -14.24
N SER A 23 14.54 7.85 -13.50
CA SER A 23 14.18 7.94 -12.08
C SER A 23 12.67 7.78 -11.86
N LYS A 24 11.85 8.40 -12.71
CA LYS A 24 10.37 8.27 -12.64
C LYS A 24 9.89 6.88 -13.01
N ARG A 25 10.56 6.19 -13.94
CA ARG A 25 10.29 4.79 -14.28
C ARG A 25 10.63 3.84 -13.13
N ALA A 26 11.75 4.08 -12.43
CA ALA A 26 12.10 3.34 -11.22
C ALA A 26 11.08 3.57 -10.09
N GLU A 27 10.65 4.81 -9.86
CA GLU A 27 9.57 5.14 -8.91
C GLU A 27 8.26 4.41 -9.28
N LEU A 28 7.89 4.39 -10.56
CA LEU A 28 6.71 3.66 -11.03
C LEU A 28 6.82 2.14 -10.78
N PHE A 29 8.01 1.57 -10.97
CA PHE A 29 8.27 0.15 -10.71
C PHE A 29 8.13 -0.19 -9.23
N ALA A 30 8.73 0.62 -8.35
CA ALA A 30 8.60 0.52 -6.90
C ALA A 30 7.12 0.59 -6.46
N LEU A 31 6.35 1.55 -6.97
CA LEU A 31 4.92 1.68 -6.64
C LEU A 31 4.09 0.47 -7.12
N LYS A 32 4.39 -0.07 -8.30
CA LYS A 32 3.75 -1.30 -8.80
C LYS A 32 4.09 -2.50 -7.93
N PHE A 33 5.34 -2.59 -7.47
CA PHE A 33 5.76 -3.62 -6.54
C PHE A 33 4.98 -3.50 -5.22
N GLN A 34 4.93 -2.32 -4.60
CA GLN A 34 4.14 -2.08 -3.39
C GLN A 34 2.66 -2.41 -3.57
N ALA A 35 2.08 -2.11 -4.74
CA ALA A 35 0.71 -2.48 -5.08
C ALA A 35 0.52 -4.00 -5.09
N ALA A 36 1.44 -4.73 -5.72
CA ALA A 36 1.40 -6.19 -5.80
C ALA A 36 1.54 -6.85 -4.42
N VAL A 37 2.39 -6.31 -3.54
CA VAL A 37 2.55 -6.82 -2.17
C VAL A 37 1.53 -6.21 -1.19
N GLY A 38 0.55 -5.44 -1.66
CA GLY A 38 -0.56 -4.92 -0.86
C GLY A 38 -0.18 -3.87 0.20
N SER A 39 0.97 -3.19 0.06
CA SER A 39 1.44 -2.16 1.01
C SER A 39 1.43 -0.75 0.42
N LEU A 40 0.69 -0.54 -0.66
CA LEU A 40 0.60 0.77 -1.31
C LEU A 40 -0.40 1.67 -0.58
N GLU A 41 0.09 2.77 -0.01
CA GLU A 41 -0.78 3.78 0.63
C GLU A 41 -1.39 4.76 -0.39
N GLN A 42 -0.60 5.23 -1.37
CA GLN A 42 -0.99 6.30 -2.30
C GLN A 42 -1.31 5.78 -3.71
N THR A 43 -2.54 5.26 -3.91
CA THR A 43 -2.97 4.68 -5.19
C THR A 43 -3.00 5.68 -6.36
N HIS A 44 -3.34 6.95 -6.08
CA HIS A 44 -3.37 8.03 -7.08
C HIS A 44 -1.98 8.35 -7.66
N ARG A 45 -0.91 8.12 -6.88
CA ARG A 45 0.46 8.45 -7.26
C ARG A 45 0.90 7.74 -8.54
N ILE A 46 0.48 6.49 -8.73
CA ILE A 46 0.76 5.72 -9.96
C ILE A 46 0.26 6.47 -11.20
N LYS A 47 -0.95 7.04 -11.15
CA LYS A 47 -1.54 7.78 -12.28
C LYS A 47 -0.80 9.09 -12.53
N GLU A 48 -0.34 9.77 -11.48
CA GLU A 48 0.46 10.99 -11.59
C GLU A 48 1.82 10.73 -12.23
N ILE A 49 2.55 9.72 -11.76
CA ILE A 49 3.86 9.35 -12.30
C ILE A 49 3.77 8.97 -13.77
N LYS A 50 2.74 8.19 -14.17
CA LYS A 50 2.50 7.90 -15.60
C LYS A 50 2.34 9.17 -16.44
N LYS A 51 1.62 10.18 -15.92
CA LYS A 51 1.47 11.47 -16.61
C LYS A 51 2.77 12.27 -16.63
N GLU A 52 3.57 12.22 -15.57
CA GLU A 52 4.88 12.87 -15.52
C GLU A 52 5.83 12.27 -16.56
N ILE A 53 5.93 10.94 -16.65
CA ILE A 53 6.72 10.23 -17.66
C ILE A 53 6.30 10.66 -19.08
N ALA A 54 4.99 10.66 -19.37
CA ALA A 54 4.48 11.05 -20.68
C ALA A 54 4.84 12.51 -21.06
N ARG A 55 4.88 13.44 -20.09
CA ARG A 55 5.30 14.82 -20.33
C ARG A 55 6.80 14.92 -20.62
N ILE A 56 7.62 14.16 -19.92
CA ILE A 56 9.08 14.12 -20.15
C ILE A 56 9.38 13.53 -21.53
N GLU A 57 8.68 12.46 -21.92
CA GLU A 57 8.82 11.86 -23.25
C GLU A 57 8.39 12.81 -24.37
N LEU A 58 7.36 13.62 -24.13
CA LEU A 58 6.97 14.68 -25.05
C LEU A 58 8.08 15.72 -25.20
N ALA A 59 8.66 16.22 -24.09
CA ALA A 59 9.76 17.18 -24.14
C ALA A 59 11.01 16.61 -24.85
N LEU A 60 11.35 15.34 -24.61
CA LEU A 60 12.42 14.64 -25.33
C LEU A 60 12.11 14.51 -26.83
N SER A 61 10.85 14.27 -27.18
CA SER A 61 10.42 14.21 -28.58
C SER A 61 10.56 15.59 -29.25
N GLU A 62 10.13 16.67 -28.60
CA GLU A 62 10.31 18.05 -29.08
C GLU A 62 11.79 18.35 -29.36
N LYS A 63 12.69 17.97 -28.44
CA LYS A 63 14.15 18.13 -28.59
C LYS A 63 14.75 17.26 -29.70
N ARG A 64 14.23 16.05 -29.89
CA ARG A 64 14.63 15.19 -31.02
C ARG A 64 14.24 15.84 -32.35
N LEU A 65 13.06 16.46 -32.43
CA LEU A 65 12.62 17.18 -33.63
C LEU A 65 13.46 18.44 -33.91
N SER A 66 14.01 19.09 -32.87
CA SER A 66 14.95 20.21 -33.03
C SER A 66 16.38 19.79 -33.37
N GLY A 67 16.64 18.49 -33.56
CA GLY A 67 17.95 17.95 -33.95
C GLY A 67 18.90 17.66 -32.78
N GLU A 68 18.44 17.73 -31.53
CA GLU A 68 19.26 17.35 -30.38
C GLU A 68 19.43 15.82 -30.31
N ASN A 69 20.64 15.36 -29.96
CA ASN A 69 20.92 13.94 -29.81
C ASN A 69 20.30 13.40 -28.51
N THR A 70 19.27 12.57 -28.67
CA THR A 70 18.53 11.94 -27.55
C THR A 70 18.90 10.47 -27.32
N ASN A 71 19.88 9.94 -28.05
CA ASN A 71 20.26 8.54 -27.99
C ASN A 71 21.30 8.30 -26.90
N LYS A 72 20.90 8.52 -25.64
CA LYS A 72 21.72 8.24 -24.46
C LYS A 72 21.00 7.24 -23.57
N VAL A 73 21.68 6.15 -23.24
CA VAL A 73 21.14 5.11 -22.36
C VAL A 73 21.65 5.40 -20.94
N ILE A 74 20.78 5.99 -20.12
CA ILE A 74 20.98 6.06 -18.67
C ILE A 74 20.12 4.93 -18.10
N LYS A 75 20.71 4.02 -17.33
CA LYS A 75 19.92 2.99 -16.63
C LYS A 75 19.68 3.46 -15.21
N ALA A 76 18.42 3.60 -14.79
CA ALA A 76 18.14 3.71 -13.37
C ALA A 76 18.45 2.37 -12.66
N ASP A 77 18.89 2.45 -11.41
CA ASP A 77 19.06 1.27 -10.57
C ASP A 77 17.70 0.84 -9.99
N TYR A 78 17.01 -0.01 -10.75
CA TYR A 78 15.69 -0.51 -10.37
C TYR A 78 15.72 -1.38 -9.11
N ASN A 79 16.84 -2.04 -8.81
CA ASN A 79 16.97 -2.91 -7.64
C ASN A 79 16.93 -2.11 -6.34
N LYS A 80 17.66 -0.99 -6.31
CA LYS A 80 17.64 -0.06 -5.17
C LYS A 80 16.22 0.46 -4.88
N ALA A 81 15.46 0.78 -5.94
CA ALA A 81 14.08 1.24 -5.80
C ALA A 81 13.16 0.17 -5.19
N VAL A 82 13.39 -1.11 -5.48
CA VAL A 82 12.63 -2.23 -4.88
C VAL A 82 13.00 -2.42 -3.40
N GLU A 83 14.29 -2.36 -3.05
CA GLU A 83 14.73 -2.50 -1.66
C GLU A 83 14.15 -1.42 -0.75
N GLU A 84 14.13 -0.17 -1.22
CA GLU A 84 13.49 0.95 -0.52
C GLU A 84 11.98 0.74 -0.40
N ALA A 85 11.34 0.27 -1.47
CA ALA A 85 9.92 -0.04 -1.49
C ALA A 85 9.52 -1.18 -0.54
N GLU A 86 10.37 -2.19 -0.37
CA GLU A 86 10.19 -3.29 0.57
C GLU A 86 10.28 -2.84 2.02
N LYS A 87 11.28 -2.00 2.35
CA LYS A 87 11.43 -1.42 3.70
C LYS A 87 10.18 -0.63 4.07
N ALA A 88 9.74 0.26 3.18
CA ALA A 88 8.49 1.00 3.36
C ALA A 88 7.29 0.05 3.48
N GLY A 89 7.19 -0.97 2.64
CA GLY A 89 6.08 -1.93 2.70
C GLY A 89 6.02 -2.75 3.99
N LYS A 90 7.17 -3.10 4.58
CA LYS A 90 7.25 -3.78 5.89
C LYS A 90 6.72 -2.88 7.01
N GLU A 91 7.06 -1.60 6.98
CA GLU A 91 6.55 -0.61 7.95
C GLU A 91 5.04 -0.39 7.83
N VAL A 92 4.52 -0.26 6.61
CA VAL A 92 3.08 -0.09 6.37
C VAL A 92 2.30 -1.29 6.93
N ARG A 93 2.75 -2.52 6.67
CA ARG A 93 2.11 -3.72 7.25
C ARG A 93 2.25 -3.79 8.77
N ALA A 94 3.39 -3.34 9.33
CA ALA A 94 3.56 -3.28 10.78
C ALA A 94 2.58 -2.28 11.42
N LYS A 95 2.37 -1.12 10.80
CA LYS A 95 1.37 -0.13 11.22
C LYS A 95 -0.05 -0.69 11.10
N GLN A 96 -0.38 -1.34 9.99
CA GLN A 96 -1.69 -2.00 9.81
C GLN A 96 -1.95 -3.05 10.89
N ARG A 97 -0.94 -3.86 11.24
CA ARG A 97 -1.05 -4.85 12.33
C ARG A 97 -1.27 -4.19 13.68
N LYS A 98 -0.44 -3.19 14.04
CA LYS A 98 -0.56 -2.48 15.32
C LYS A 98 -1.90 -1.76 15.44
N PHE A 99 -2.37 -1.15 14.36
CA PHE A 99 -3.68 -0.51 14.29
C PHE A 99 -4.81 -1.51 14.50
N LEU A 100 -4.75 -2.69 13.85
CA LEU A 100 -5.72 -3.77 14.09
C LEU A 100 -5.69 -4.21 15.56
N GLU A 101 -4.52 -4.47 16.12
CA GLU A 101 -4.36 -4.90 17.51
C GLU A 101 -4.92 -3.87 18.51
N GLU A 102 -4.66 -2.58 18.29
CA GLU A 102 -5.24 -1.49 19.09
C GLU A 102 -6.77 -1.41 18.92
N GLN A 103 -7.29 -1.58 17.69
CA GLN A 103 -8.73 -1.52 17.45
C GLN A 103 -9.47 -2.73 18.05
N TYR A 104 -8.90 -3.94 17.95
CA TYR A 104 -9.42 -5.13 18.60
C TYR A 104 -9.28 -5.07 20.13
N GLY A 105 -8.19 -4.49 20.65
CA GLY A 105 -7.99 -4.26 22.08
C GLY A 105 -9.01 -3.27 22.67
N GLN A 106 -9.41 -2.26 21.90
CA GLN A 106 -10.47 -1.31 22.28
C GLN A 106 -11.89 -1.92 22.18
N GLN A 107 -12.15 -2.80 21.20
CA GLN A 107 -13.45 -3.48 21.06
C GLN A 107 -13.62 -4.62 22.08
N ASN A 108 -12.54 -5.30 22.47
CA ASN A 108 -12.54 -6.30 23.54
C ASN A 108 -12.53 -5.69 24.95
N GLN A 109 -12.69 -4.37 25.08
CA GLN A 109 -13.07 -3.72 26.33
C GLN A 109 -14.61 -3.64 26.44
N THR A 110 -15.30 -4.69 26.00
CA THR A 110 -16.56 -5.05 26.63
C THR A 110 -16.15 -5.94 27.79
N GLU A 111 -16.09 -5.38 29.00
CA GLU A 111 -15.80 -6.16 30.19
C GLU A 111 -16.76 -7.35 30.23
N LEU A 112 -16.23 -8.57 30.10
CA LEU A 112 -16.91 -9.70 30.68
C LEU A 112 -16.85 -9.45 32.18
N ASN A 113 -17.87 -8.76 32.71
CA ASN A 113 -18.06 -8.64 34.14
C ASN A 113 -18.02 -10.06 34.71
N GLU A 114 -17.15 -10.32 35.68
CA GLU A 114 -17.09 -11.64 36.36
C GLU A 114 -18.47 -12.09 36.84
N ALA A 115 -19.37 -11.15 37.14
CA ALA A 115 -20.76 -11.38 37.48
C ALA A 115 -21.58 -12.07 36.37
N ASP A 116 -21.34 -11.73 35.09
CA ASP A 116 -22.05 -12.32 33.95
C ASP A 116 -21.51 -13.72 33.62
N ILE A 117 -20.21 -13.95 33.83
CA ILE A 117 -19.59 -15.28 33.74
C ILE A 117 -20.08 -16.19 34.87
N GLN A 118 -20.16 -15.67 36.11
CA GLN A 118 -20.65 -16.44 37.26
C GLN A 118 -22.14 -16.76 37.15
N LYS A 119 -22.95 -15.83 36.62
CA LYS A 119 -24.38 -16.07 36.37
C LYS A 119 -24.61 -17.12 35.28
N ALA A 120 -23.77 -17.14 34.24
CA ALA A 120 -23.79 -18.17 33.21
C ALA A 120 -23.34 -19.55 33.76
N MET A 121 -22.33 -19.61 34.62
CA MET A 121 -21.93 -20.85 35.29
C MET A 121 -23.00 -21.36 36.27
N GLN A 122 -23.62 -20.48 37.07
CA GLN A 122 -24.69 -20.86 38.00
C GLN A 122 -25.96 -21.33 37.27
N ALA A 123 -26.30 -20.73 36.14
CA ALA A 123 -27.41 -21.18 35.30
C ALA A 123 -27.14 -22.57 34.71
N ALA A 124 -25.90 -22.84 34.28
CA ALA A 124 -25.49 -24.15 33.78
C ALA A 124 -25.45 -25.23 34.88
N GLU A 125 -25.13 -24.86 36.13
CA GLU A 125 -25.21 -25.77 37.28
C GLU A 125 -26.66 -26.08 37.68
N GLN A 126 -27.58 -25.12 37.55
CA GLN A 126 -29.00 -25.30 37.91
C GLN A 126 -29.81 -26.14 36.90
N GLU A 127 -29.34 -26.31 35.66
CA GLU A 127 -29.99 -27.19 34.67
C GLU A 127 -29.72 -28.70 34.88
N THR A 128 -28.99 -29.10 35.93
CA THR A 128 -28.66 -30.51 36.20
C THR A 128 -29.53 -31.23 37.23
N VAL A 129 -30.68 -30.67 37.64
CA VAL A 129 -31.58 -31.34 38.61
C VAL A 129 -32.88 -31.87 37.96
N GLU A 130 -32.77 -33.11 37.47
CA GLU A 130 -33.73 -34.24 37.51
C GLU A 130 -35.11 -34.19 36.77
N PRO A 131 -35.77 -35.36 36.48
CA PRO A 131 -35.36 -36.77 36.66
C PRO A 131 -35.50 -37.66 35.41
N ASP A 132 -34.82 -38.80 35.48
CA ASP A 132 -35.10 -40.02 34.72
C ASP A 132 -36.60 -40.31 34.60
N THR A 133 -37.11 -40.42 33.37
CA THR A 133 -38.29 -41.25 33.10
C THR A 133 -37.86 -42.47 32.29
N LYS A 134 -37.81 -43.58 33.04
CA LYS A 134 -37.61 -44.96 32.59
C LYS A 134 -38.59 -45.35 31.48
N GLY A 135 -38.08 -46.16 30.55
CA GLY A 135 -38.82 -47.24 29.88
C GLY A 135 -39.79 -46.79 28.78
N GLU A 136 -40.05 -47.51 27.71
CA GLU A 136 -39.77 -48.88 27.31
C GLU A 136 -39.96 -48.93 25.77
N THR A 137 -39.28 -49.89 25.18
CA THR A 137 -39.49 -50.51 23.86
C THR A 137 -40.93 -50.49 23.32
N LYS A 138 -41.12 -50.14 22.04
CA LYS A 138 -41.27 -51.09 20.92
C LYS A 138 -41.29 -50.38 19.56
#